data_AF-A0A1B7X5A4-F1
#
_entry.id   AF-A0A1B7X5A4-F1
#
_cell.length_a   1.000
_cell.length_b   1.000
_cell.length_c   1.000
_cell.angle_alpha   90.00
_cell.angle_beta   90.00
_cell.angle_gamma   90.00
#
_symmetry.space_group_name_H-M   'P 1'
#
loop_
_entity.id
_entity.type
_entity.pdbx_description
1 polymer ?
#
loop_
_entity_poly.entity_id
_entity_poly.type
_entity_poly.pdbx_seq_one_letter_code
_entity_poly.pdbx_strand_id
1 'polypeptide(L)'
;MIDTIVAVPDENGIYNATPHNHGDTILVHGSCRMIPYINYINESTQKYKILYLRAYGQDPTKWENNQVLQKILKSVKIFIYEHSQNIGVLNTDQSQPKHIFQIGLQPELSIQVPAFNDILILFNDYFDQATKDYTTSLIGQHDPSCLSDDQIRTIYLDGEQQIQKFLRNCRNTSFPEFADYFKDNYLSTRLFCSFNHTHRNYSYRIWELLNSRFLHIPQLPHLASLSFYENTQTKLHPYDHIHRTFKWQPEPEENLNN
;
A
#
# COMPACT_ATOMS: atom_id res chain seq x y z
N MET A 1 8.02 -10.61 -17.50
CA MET A 1 6.98 -9.57 -17.21
C MET A 1 5.77 -10.23 -16.54
N ILE A 2 5.49 -9.99 -15.26
CA ILE A 2 4.26 -10.51 -14.61
C ILE A 2 3.10 -9.73 -15.24
N ASP A 3 2.13 -10.43 -15.83
CA ASP A 3 0.85 -9.86 -16.26
C ASP A 3 0.13 -9.31 -15.02
N THR A 4 0.51 -8.10 -14.64
CA THR A 4 -0.09 -7.35 -13.54
C THR A 4 -1.52 -7.18 -13.92
N ILE A 5 -2.46 -7.84 -13.24
CA ILE A 5 -3.90 -7.88 -13.56
C ILE A 5 -4.34 -6.62 -14.32
N VAL A 6 -4.34 -6.72 -15.66
CA VAL A 6 -4.78 -5.66 -16.56
C VAL A 6 -6.29 -5.85 -16.71
N ALA A 7 -7.00 -5.83 -15.58
CA ALA A 7 -8.43 -5.68 -15.63
C ALA A 7 -8.68 -4.20 -15.96
N VAL A 8 -9.31 -3.92 -17.09
CA VAL A 8 -9.90 -2.59 -17.32
C VAL A 8 -11.02 -2.48 -16.27
N PRO A 9 -11.07 -1.40 -15.46
CA PRO A 9 -12.18 -1.22 -14.55
C PRO A 9 -13.47 -1.27 -15.36
N ASP A 10 -14.48 -1.97 -14.85
CA ASP A 10 -15.82 -1.77 -15.40
C ASP A 10 -16.25 -0.31 -15.18
N GLU A 11 -17.39 0.06 -15.75
CA GLU A 11 -17.99 1.40 -15.58
C GLU A 11 -18.23 1.79 -14.10
N ASN A 12 -18.11 0.83 -13.17
CA ASN A 12 -18.32 0.99 -11.73
C ASN A 12 -17.00 1.11 -10.95
N GLY A 13 -15.83 1.00 -11.61
CA GLY A 13 -14.51 1.04 -10.97
C GLY A 13 -14.11 -0.27 -10.29
N ILE A 14 -14.77 -1.38 -10.64
CA ILE A 14 -14.51 -2.71 -10.08
C ILE A 14 -13.67 -3.52 -11.07
N TYR A 15 -12.60 -4.10 -10.55
CA TYR A 15 -11.67 -4.94 -11.29
C TYR A 15 -11.92 -6.39 -10.88
N ASN A 16 -12.30 -7.23 -11.83
CA ASN A 16 -12.32 -8.67 -11.58
C ASN A 16 -10.90 -9.22 -11.80
N ALA A 17 -10.24 -9.60 -10.71
CA ALA A 17 -8.88 -10.11 -10.73
C ALA A 17 -8.78 -11.59 -11.08
N THR A 18 -9.90 -12.31 -11.09
CA THR A 18 -9.97 -13.75 -11.35
C THR A 18 -10.98 -14.07 -12.46
N PRO A 19 -10.62 -14.84 -13.50
CA PRO A 19 -11.56 -15.24 -14.55
C PRO A 19 -12.59 -16.27 -14.08
N HIS A 20 -12.39 -16.90 -12.92
CA HIS A 20 -13.23 -17.99 -12.42
C HIS A 20 -14.25 -17.52 -11.36
N ASN A 21 -15.47 -18.07 -11.41
CA ASN A 21 -16.59 -17.74 -10.52
C ASN A 21 -16.80 -18.76 -9.40
N HIS A 22 -15.77 -19.49 -8.98
CA HIS A 22 -15.91 -20.54 -7.98
C HIS A 22 -15.49 -20.04 -6.60
N GLY A 23 -16.42 -20.09 -5.64
CA GLY A 23 -16.15 -19.91 -4.22
C GLY A 23 -16.50 -18.55 -3.62
N ASP A 24 -15.94 -18.30 -2.44
CA ASP A 24 -16.20 -17.11 -1.64
C ASP A 24 -15.57 -15.86 -2.27
N THR A 25 -16.24 -14.71 -2.15
CA THR A 25 -15.75 -13.45 -2.72
C THR A 25 -14.82 -12.74 -1.73
N ILE A 26 -13.59 -12.45 -2.18
CA ILE A 26 -12.66 -11.52 -1.54
C ILE A 26 -12.78 -10.17 -2.24
N LEU A 27 -13.09 -9.12 -1.50
CA LEU A 27 -12.96 -7.74 -1.97
C LEU A 27 -11.68 -7.14 -1.39
N VAL A 28 -10.84 -6.64 -2.27
CA VAL A 28 -9.66 -5.86 -1.94
C VAL A 28 -9.94 -4.39 -2.22
N HIS A 29 -9.66 -3.50 -1.26
CA HIS A 29 -9.89 -2.07 -1.41
C HIS A 29 -8.71 -1.25 -0.89
N GLY A 30 -8.16 -0.37 -1.72
CA GLY A 30 -7.08 0.50 -1.32
C GLY A 30 -6.41 1.17 -2.50
N SER A 31 -5.19 1.63 -2.27
CA SER A 31 -4.32 2.17 -3.31
C SER A 31 -3.72 1.08 -4.20
N CYS A 32 -2.87 1.51 -5.15
CA CYS A 32 -2.06 0.58 -5.94
C CYS A 32 -1.31 -0.43 -5.07
N ARG A 33 -0.82 -0.06 -3.87
CA ARG A 33 -0.05 -0.92 -2.96
C ARG A 33 -0.75 -2.22 -2.53
N MET A 34 -2.04 -2.37 -2.83
CA MET A 34 -2.79 -3.61 -2.64
C MET A 34 -2.58 -4.67 -3.74
N ILE A 35 -2.11 -4.28 -4.93
CA ILE A 35 -1.90 -5.15 -6.08
C ILE A 35 -1.04 -6.38 -5.77
N PRO A 36 0.08 -6.30 -5.00
CA PRO A 36 0.84 -7.49 -4.64
C PRO A 36 -0.01 -8.57 -3.98
N TYR A 37 -0.89 -8.20 -3.03
CA TYR A 37 -1.74 -9.17 -2.33
C TYR A 37 -2.76 -9.83 -3.26
N ILE A 38 -3.31 -9.07 -4.21
CA ILE A 38 -4.24 -9.59 -5.21
C ILE A 38 -3.53 -10.67 -6.04
N ASN A 39 -2.32 -10.39 -6.53
CA ASN A 39 -1.54 -11.35 -7.32
C ASN A 39 -1.13 -12.57 -6.48
N TYR A 40 -0.68 -12.37 -5.24
CA TYR A 40 -0.31 -13.48 -4.37
C TYR A 40 -1.48 -14.43 -4.11
N ILE A 41 -2.68 -13.91 -3.86
CA ILE A 41 -3.89 -14.74 -3.67
C ILE A 41 -4.22 -15.46 -4.99
N ASN A 42 -4.25 -14.73 -6.12
CA ASN A 42 -4.63 -15.27 -7.43
C ASN A 42 -3.69 -16.38 -7.92
N GLU A 43 -2.39 -16.21 -7.75
CA GLU A 43 -1.38 -17.21 -8.12
C GLU A 43 -1.43 -18.43 -7.20
N SER A 44 -1.72 -18.23 -5.91
CA SER A 44 -1.67 -19.30 -4.91
C SER A 44 -2.93 -20.17 -4.88
N THR A 45 -4.07 -19.67 -5.36
CA THR A 45 -5.32 -20.44 -5.33
C THR A 45 -6.38 -19.95 -6.31
N GLN A 46 -7.21 -20.90 -6.75
CA GLN A 46 -8.43 -20.65 -7.53
C GLN A 46 -9.71 -20.74 -6.68
N LYS A 47 -9.57 -20.81 -5.34
CA LYS A 47 -10.69 -20.98 -4.39
C LYS A 47 -11.58 -19.75 -4.27
N TYR A 48 -11.04 -18.56 -4.54
CA TYR A 48 -11.70 -17.30 -4.28
C TYR A 48 -11.97 -16.55 -5.56
N LYS A 49 -13.13 -15.87 -5.60
CA LYS A 49 -13.34 -14.78 -6.55
C LYS A 49 -12.74 -13.51 -5.98
N ILE A 50 -11.79 -12.91 -6.68
CA ILE A 50 -11.09 -11.71 -6.19
C ILE A 50 -11.60 -10.49 -6.96
N LEU A 51 -12.14 -9.54 -6.21
CA LEU A 51 -12.56 -8.25 -6.71
C LEU A 51 -11.65 -7.18 -6.13
N TYR A 52 -11.27 -6.19 -6.95
CA TYR A 52 -10.54 -5.03 -6.49
C TYR A 52 -11.33 -3.76 -6.77
N LEU A 53 -11.49 -2.93 -5.74
CA LEU A 53 -12.21 -1.67 -5.80
C LEU A 53 -11.24 -0.51 -5.58
N ARG A 54 -10.90 0.18 -6.68
CA ARG A 54 -9.99 1.33 -6.66
C ARG A 54 -10.81 2.62 -6.52
N ALA A 55 -10.68 3.29 -5.38
CA ALA A 55 -11.42 4.53 -5.13
C ALA A 55 -10.76 5.81 -5.68
N TYR A 56 -9.44 5.79 -5.88
CA TYR A 56 -8.72 7.00 -6.29
C TYR A 56 -8.98 7.36 -7.75
N GLY A 57 -9.36 8.63 -7.99
CA GLY A 57 -9.58 9.21 -9.32
C GLY A 57 -11.00 9.01 -9.89
N GLN A 58 -11.94 8.50 -9.09
CA GLN A 58 -13.34 8.32 -9.49
C GLN A 58 -14.24 9.28 -8.71
N ASP A 59 -15.37 9.65 -9.31
CA ASP A 59 -16.38 10.51 -8.69
C ASP A 59 -17.14 9.72 -7.59
N PRO A 60 -16.99 10.06 -6.31
CA PRO A 60 -17.59 9.30 -5.21
C PRO A 60 -19.12 9.29 -5.23
N THR A 61 -19.75 10.27 -5.90
CA THR A 61 -21.21 10.39 -5.96
C THR A 61 -21.85 9.30 -6.84
N LYS A 62 -21.09 8.69 -7.76
CA LYS A 62 -21.57 7.65 -8.67
C LYS A 62 -21.83 6.30 -7.98
N TRP A 63 -21.28 6.09 -6.78
CA TRP A 63 -21.32 4.79 -6.11
C TRP A 63 -22.48 4.62 -5.14
N GLU A 64 -22.99 5.70 -4.56
CA GLU A 64 -24.00 5.65 -3.50
C GLU A 64 -25.27 4.92 -3.93
N ASN A 65 -25.71 5.18 -5.17
CA ASN A 65 -26.93 4.59 -5.73
C ASN A 65 -26.66 3.47 -6.75
N ASN A 66 -25.42 2.97 -6.81
CA ASN A 66 -25.05 1.97 -7.79
C ASN A 66 -25.51 0.57 -7.34
N GLN A 67 -26.62 0.11 -7.90
CA GLN A 67 -27.22 -1.19 -7.55
C GLN A 67 -26.29 -2.38 -7.83
N VAL A 68 -25.43 -2.28 -8.86
CA VAL A 68 -24.46 -3.32 -9.21
C VAL A 68 -23.39 -3.42 -8.13
N LEU A 69 -22.80 -2.27 -7.75
CA LEU A 69 -21.84 -2.20 -6.65
C LEU A 69 -22.45 -2.73 -5.35
N GLN A 70 -23.65 -2.28 -4.97
CA GLN A 70 -24.31 -2.74 -3.73
C GLN A 70 -24.54 -4.26 -3.74
N LYS A 71 -24.92 -4.84 -4.89
CA LYS A 71 -25.08 -6.30 -5.03
C LYS A 71 -23.73 -7.02 -4.86
N ILE A 72 -22.66 -6.46 -5.43
CA ILE A 72 -21.30 -6.99 -5.28
C ILE A 72 -20.87 -6.92 -3.81
N LEU A 73 -21.02 -5.77 -3.14
CA LEU A 73 -20.64 -5.58 -1.74
C LEU A 73 -21.36 -6.56 -0.80
N LYS A 74 -22.64 -6.85 -1.05
CA LYS A 74 -23.41 -7.85 -0.29
C LYS A 74 -22.93 -9.29 -0.49
N SER A 75 -22.19 -9.57 -1.57
CA SER A 75 -21.64 -10.91 -1.84
C SER A 75 -20.25 -11.13 -1.26
N VAL A 76 -19.63 -10.10 -0.70
CA VAL A 76 -18.28 -10.15 -0.14
C VAL A 76 -18.29 -10.92 1.18
N LYS A 77 -17.44 -11.93 1.28
CA LYS A 77 -17.20 -12.67 2.54
C LYS A 77 -15.95 -12.20 3.26
N ILE A 78 -14.90 -11.88 2.51
CA ILE A 78 -13.64 -11.39 3.07
C ILE A 78 -13.37 -10.02 2.47
N PHE A 79 -13.11 -9.03 3.33
CA PHE A 79 -12.77 -7.67 2.93
C PHE A 79 -11.35 -7.34 3.39
N ILE A 80 -10.43 -7.13 2.46
CA ILE A 80 -9.04 -6.77 2.73
C ILE A 80 -8.83 -5.32 2.31
N TYR A 81 -8.41 -4.43 3.22
CA TYR A 81 -8.42 -3.01 2.92
C TYR A 81 -7.31 -2.18 3.57
N GLU A 82 -6.95 -1.07 2.92
CA GLU A 82 -6.24 0.04 3.54
C GLU A 82 -7.23 1.02 4.19
N HIS A 83 -6.84 1.62 5.32
CA HIS A 83 -7.63 2.71 5.93
C HIS A 83 -7.79 3.86 4.95
N SER A 84 -9.03 4.30 4.77
CA SER A 84 -9.41 5.35 3.83
C SER A 84 -10.46 6.26 4.45
N GLN A 85 -10.19 7.56 4.33
CA GLN A 85 -11.07 8.67 4.69
C GLN A 85 -11.19 9.59 3.48
N ASN A 86 -12.26 10.38 3.42
CA ASN A 86 -12.51 11.38 2.37
C ASN A 86 -12.72 10.81 0.95
N ILE A 87 -13.23 9.58 0.82
CA ILE A 87 -13.61 8.95 -0.45
C ILE A 87 -15.12 8.65 -0.55
N GLY A 88 -15.92 9.46 0.14
CA GLY A 88 -17.38 9.37 0.13
C GLY A 88 -17.90 8.04 0.71
N VAL A 89 -18.82 7.37 0.00
CA VAL A 89 -19.40 6.11 0.47
C VAL A 89 -18.41 4.95 0.53
N LEU A 90 -17.20 5.09 -0.02
CA LEU A 90 -16.17 4.04 0.07
C LEU A 90 -15.25 4.18 1.28
N ASN A 91 -15.46 5.17 2.15
CA ASN A 91 -14.66 5.29 3.38
C ASN A 91 -14.71 3.97 4.16
N THR A 92 -13.56 3.55 4.69
CA THR A 92 -13.46 2.37 5.56
C THR A 92 -13.49 2.75 7.04
N ASP A 93 -13.32 4.03 7.36
CA ASP A 93 -13.54 4.58 8.68
C ASP A 93 -15.04 4.69 9.00
N GLN A 94 -15.53 3.87 9.93
CA GLN A 94 -16.93 3.85 10.36
C GLN A 94 -17.34 5.10 11.15
N SER A 95 -16.40 5.94 11.58
CA SER A 95 -16.73 7.24 12.21
C SER A 95 -17.18 8.30 11.19
N GLN A 96 -16.97 8.05 9.89
CA GLN A 96 -17.38 8.98 8.83
C GLN A 96 -18.89 8.96 8.60
N PRO A 97 -19.53 10.07 8.22
CA PRO A 97 -20.97 10.10 7.95
C PRO A 97 -21.41 9.13 6.85
N LYS A 98 -20.55 8.95 5.84
CA LYS A 98 -20.71 7.98 4.75
C LYS A 98 -19.55 6.99 4.80
N HIS A 99 -19.85 5.70 4.78
CA HIS A 99 -18.84 4.64 4.74
C HIS A 99 -19.35 3.35 4.07
N ILE A 100 -18.42 2.52 3.61
CA ILE A 100 -18.72 1.37 2.72
C ILE A 100 -19.65 0.34 3.36
N PHE A 101 -19.59 0.21 4.69
CA PHE A 101 -20.45 -0.70 5.45
C PHE A 101 -21.93 -0.26 5.47
N GLN A 102 -22.25 1.03 5.23
CA GLN A 102 -23.64 1.51 5.15
C GLN A 102 -24.32 1.15 3.83
N ILE A 103 -23.54 0.96 2.75
CA ILE A 103 -24.08 0.67 1.41
C ILE A 103 -24.15 -0.84 1.10
N GLY A 104 -24.05 -1.69 2.13
CA GLY A 104 -24.33 -3.12 2.05
C GLY A 104 -23.14 -4.04 2.20
N LEU A 105 -21.92 -3.51 2.43
CA LEU A 105 -20.76 -4.36 2.73
C LEU A 105 -20.88 -4.94 4.16
N GLN A 106 -21.06 -6.25 4.27
CA GLN A 106 -21.16 -6.98 5.53
C GLN A 106 -20.31 -8.28 5.48
N PRO A 107 -18.98 -8.15 5.39
CA PRO A 107 -18.10 -9.32 5.28
C PRO A 107 -18.08 -10.10 6.59
N GLU A 108 -17.93 -11.42 6.48
CA GLU A 108 -17.68 -12.30 7.62
C GLU A 108 -16.31 -12.01 8.25
N LEU A 109 -15.35 -11.58 7.43
CA LEU A 109 -14.00 -11.24 7.85
C LEU A 109 -13.54 -9.91 7.25
N SER A 110 -13.17 -8.97 8.11
CA SER A 110 -12.55 -7.69 7.73
C SER A 110 -11.08 -7.67 8.15
N ILE A 111 -10.19 -7.39 7.21
CA ILE A 111 -8.74 -7.40 7.40
C ILE A 111 -8.17 -6.07 6.94
N GLN A 112 -7.70 -5.27 7.89
CA GLN A 112 -7.05 -4.00 7.60
C GLN A 112 -5.54 -4.22 7.47
N VAL A 113 -4.96 -3.82 6.35
CA VAL A 113 -3.51 -3.79 6.16
C VAL A 113 -2.93 -2.40 6.46
N PRO A 114 -1.65 -2.28 6.86
CA PRO A 114 -1.02 -0.98 7.04
C PRO A 114 -0.91 -0.22 5.72
N ALA A 115 -1.43 1.01 5.71
CA ALA A 115 -1.34 1.90 4.56
C ALA A 115 0.03 2.62 4.54
N PHE A 116 0.81 2.39 3.49
CA PHE A 116 2.09 3.06 3.25
C PHE A 116 1.89 4.21 2.25
N ASN A 117 1.23 5.29 2.68
CA ASN A 117 0.94 6.45 1.83
C ASN A 117 1.53 7.71 2.44
N ASP A 118 2.22 8.48 1.60
CA ASP A 118 2.83 9.77 1.93
C ASP A 118 3.74 9.71 3.17
N ILE A 119 4.58 8.67 3.24
CA ILE A 119 5.52 8.44 4.34
C ILE A 119 6.93 8.85 3.90
N LEU A 120 7.25 10.13 4.06
CA LEU A 120 8.56 10.68 3.71
C LEU A 120 9.62 10.19 4.69
N ILE A 121 10.57 9.38 4.22
CA ILE A 121 11.67 8.87 5.04
C ILE A 121 13.02 9.14 4.39
N LEU A 122 13.14 8.88 3.08
CA LEU A 122 14.38 9.12 2.36
C LEU A 122 14.53 10.61 2.11
N PHE A 123 15.77 11.09 2.16
CA PHE A 123 16.07 12.49 1.90
C PHE A 123 15.52 12.96 0.55
N ASN A 124 15.70 12.15 -0.49
CA ASN A 124 15.25 12.47 -1.84
C ASN A 124 13.72 12.48 -1.99
N ASP A 125 12.95 11.84 -1.08
CA ASP A 125 11.49 11.89 -1.13
C ASP A 125 10.97 13.33 -0.93
N TYR A 126 11.68 14.14 -0.15
CA TYR A 126 11.34 15.56 0.05
C TYR A 126 11.59 16.39 -1.20
N PHE A 127 12.40 15.92 -2.14
CA PHE A 127 12.75 16.66 -3.35
C PHE A 127 12.01 16.15 -4.60
N ASP A 128 11.05 15.24 -4.41
CA ASP A 128 10.15 14.80 -5.47
C ASP A 128 9.19 15.94 -5.91
N GLN A 129 8.81 15.95 -7.18
CA GLN A 129 7.89 16.97 -7.70
C GLN A 129 6.50 16.89 -7.02
N ALA A 130 6.05 15.70 -6.64
CA ALA A 130 4.78 15.50 -5.95
C ALA A 130 4.79 16.01 -4.50
N THR A 131 5.97 16.23 -3.91
CA THR A 131 6.14 16.68 -2.52
C THR A 131 6.61 18.13 -2.43
N LYS A 132 6.81 18.81 -3.57
CA LYS A 132 7.32 20.19 -3.66
C LYS A 132 6.63 21.18 -2.73
N ASP A 133 5.31 21.24 -2.74
CA ASP A 133 4.56 22.22 -1.96
C ASP A 133 4.70 21.96 -0.47
N TYR A 134 4.69 20.67 -0.09
CA TYR A 134 4.94 20.23 1.27
C TYR A 134 6.34 20.62 1.73
N THR A 135 7.38 20.27 0.96
CA THR A 135 8.77 20.58 1.30
C THR A 135 9.02 22.08 1.37
N THR A 136 8.50 22.85 0.40
CA THR A 136 8.58 24.32 0.43
C THR A 136 7.91 24.89 1.68
N SER A 137 6.79 24.34 2.12
CA SER A 137 6.14 24.76 3.38
C SER A 137 6.94 24.41 4.64
N LEU A 138 7.68 23.29 4.60
CA LEU A 138 8.44 22.77 5.73
C LEU A 138 9.77 23.53 5.94
N ILE A 139 10.52 23.76 4.87
CA ILE A 139 11.90 24.30 4.94
C ILE A 139 12.14 25.52 4.04
N GLY A 140 11.14 25.99 3.28
CA GLY A 140 11.24 27.20 2.46
C GLY A 140 11.93 27.06 1.11
N GLN A 141 12.43 25.87 0.75
CA GLN A 141 13.12 25.61 -0.52
C GLN A 141 12.95 24.16 -1.01
N HIS A 142 13.21 23.93 -2.29
CA HIS A 142 13.07 22.62 -2.95
C HIS A 142 14.33 22.17 -3.71
N ASP A 143 15.45 22.83 -3.46
CA ASP A 143 16.75 22.44 -4.01
C ASP A 143 17.63 21.90 -2.86
N PRO A 144 18.02 20.61 -2.91
CA PRO A 144 18.84 20.01 -1.86
C PRO A 144 20.24 20.63 -1.75
N SER A 145 20.78 21.24 -2.82
CA SER A 145 22.12 21.82 -2.83
C SER A 145 22.22 23.15 -2.07
N CYS A 146 21.08 23.77 -1.77
CA CYS A 146 21.00 25.07 -1.11
C CYS A 146 20.72 24.97 0.40
N LEU A 147 20.67 23.76 0.99
CA LEU A 147 20.15 23.58 2.36
C LEU A 147 21.15 23.98 3.42
N SER A 148 20.66 24.67 4.46
CA SER A 148 21.38 24.85 5.72
C SER A 148 21.29 23.59 6.59
N ASP A 149 22.22 23.47 7.55
CA ASP A 149 22.22 22.38 8.53
C ASP A 149 20.90 22.30 9.33
N ASP A 150 20.29 23.45 9.63
CA ASP A 150 19.00 23.51 10.33
C ASP A 150 17.83 22.97 9.48
N GLN A 151 17.85 23.24 8.16
CA GLN A 151 16.86 22.69 7.24
C GLN A 151 17.04 21.18 7.07
N ILE A 152 18.29 20.71 6.97
CA ILE A 152 18.62 19.28 6.94
C ILE A 152 18.13 18.59 8.22
N ARG A 153 18.38 19.20 9.39
CA ARG A 153 17.88 18.71 10.68
C ARG A 153 16.34 18.69 10.72
N THR A 154 15.68 19.66 10.11
CA THR A 154 14.22 19.70 10.02
C THR A 154 13.68 18.51 9.22
N ILE A 155 14.31 18.20 8.07
CA ILE A 155 14.00 16.99 7.28
C ILE A 155 14.20 15.71 8.09
N TYR A 156 15.30 15.61 8.85
CA TYR A 156 15.53 14.47 9.75
C TYR A 156 14.34 14.27 10.70
N LEU A 157 14.00 15.32 11.45
CA LEU A 157 12.99 15.28 12.49
C LEU A 157 11.61 15.00 11.92
N ASP A 158 11.28 15.57 10.76
CA ASP A 158 10.01 15.26 10.09
C ASP A 158 9.95 13.78 9.70
N GLY A 159 10.98 13.22 9.06
CA GLY A 159 10.93 11.80 8.68
C GLY A 159 10.86 10.86 9.90
N GLU A 160 11.47 11.23 11.04
CA GLU A 160 11.23 10.50 12.31
C GLU A 160 9.76 10.56 12.75
N GLN A 161 9.11 11.72 12.61
CA GLN A 161 7.67 11.86 12.89
C GLN A 161 6.82 11.04 11.92
N GLN A 162 7.18 10.98 10.63
CA GLN A 162 6.50 10.14 9.64
C GLN A 162 6.62 8.65 9.99
N ILE A 163 7.81 8.18 10.41
CA ILE A 163 7.99 6.82 10.91
C ILE A 163 7.10 6.56 12.12
N GLN A 164 7.09 7.44 13.13
CA GLN A 164 6.25 7.25 14.31
C GLN A 164 4.75 7.23 13.96
N LYS A 165 4.32 8.07 13.02
CA LYS A 165 2.94 8.05 12.50
C LYS A 165 2.63 6.71 11.82
N PHE A 166 3.53 6.23 10.97
CA PHE A 166 3.37 4.93 10.31
C PHE A 166 3.30 3.77 11.32
N LEU A 167 4.17 3.75 12.33
CA LEU A 167 4.15 2.74 13.39
C LEU A 167 2.85 2.76 14.19
N ARG A 168 2.29 3.94 14.50
CA ARG A 168 0.97 4.07 15.12
C ARG A 168 -0.13 3.52 14.22
N ASN A 169 -0.07 3.80 12.91
CA ASN A 169 -1.04 3.27 11.96
C ASN A 169 -0.98 1.73 11.89
N CYS A 170 0.21 1.15 11.84
CA CYS A 170 0.39 -0.31 11.86
C CYS A 170 -0.29 -0.96 13.07
N ARG A 171 -0.12 -0.37 14.26
CA ARG A 171 -0.72 -0.86 15.52
C ARG A 171 -2.25 -0.83 15.54
N ASN A 172 -2.87 -0.03 14.67
CA ASN A 172 -4.32 0.07 14.53
C ASN A 172 -4.88 -0.80 13.40
N THR A 173 -4.07 -1.69 12.83
CA THR A 173 -4.47 -2.59 11.74
C THR A 173 -4.70 -4.01 12.24
N SER A 174 -5.01 -4.95 11.34
CA SER A 174 -5.06 -6.38 11.65
C SER A 174 -3.68 -7.00 11.90
N PHE A 175 -2.59 -6.23 11.75
CA PHE A 175 -1.19 -6.67 11.86
C PHE A 175 -0.34 -5.74 12.74
N PRO A 176 -0.71 -5.53 14.03
CA PRO A 176 0.03 -4.63 14.92
C PRO A 176 1.51 -4.97 15.08
N GLU A 177 1.86 -6.26 15.01
CA GLU A 177 3.23 -6.79 15.06
C GLU A 177 4.11 -6.31 13.90
N PHE A 178 3.51 -5.85 12.80
CA PHE A 178 4.26 -5.29 11.69
C PHE A 178 4.95 -3.96 12.06
N ALA A 179 4.44 -3.24 13.06
CA ALA A 179 5.10 -2.04 13.57
C ALA A 179 6.51 -2.36 14.08
N ASP A 180 6.63 -3.43 14.88
CA ASP A 180 7.91 -3.81 15.48
C ASP A 180 8.83 -4.39 14.41
N TYR A 181 8.31 -5.24 13.51
CA TYR A 181 9.06 -5.70 12.34
C TYR A 181 9.61 -4.55 11.50
N PHE A 182 8.76 -3.56 11.17
CA PHE A 182 9.20 -2.41 10.38
C PHE A 182 10.32 -1.68 11.10
N LYS A 183 10.13 -1.33 12.38
CA LYS A 183 11.11 -0.59 13.19
C LYS A 183 12.46 -1.30 13.26
N ASP A 184 12.47 -2.62 13.39
CA ASP A 184 13.69 -3.40 13.55
C ASP A 184 14.44 -3.63 12.23
N ASN A 185 13.75 -3.50 11.08
CA ASN A 185 14.28 -3.93 9.80
C ASN A 185 14.42 -2.81 8.76
N TYR A 186 13.70 -1.69 8.86
CA TYR A 186 13.63 -0.72 7.75
C TYR A 186 14.99 -0.09 7.40
N LEU A 187 15.95 -0.03 8.33
CA LEU A 187 17.30 0.47 8.07
C LEU A 187 18.22 -0.57 7.40
N SER A 188 18.06 -1.85 7.73
CA SER A 188 18.90 -2.95 7.23
C SER A 188 18.34 -3.63 5.99
N THR A 189 17.02 -3.61 5.85
CA THR A 189 16.25 -4.28 4.80
C THR A 189 15.43 -3.24 4.06
N ARG A 190 15.49 -3.24 2.73
CA ARG A 190 14.66 -2.36 1.91
C ARG A 190 13.19 -2.78 2.03
N LEU A 191 12.38 -1.96 2.71
CA LEU A 191 10.93 -2.16 2.87
C LEU A 191 10.10 -1.20 2.00
N PHE A 192 10.72 -0.15 1.44
CA PHE A 192 10.04 0.81 0.58
C PHE A 192 10.98 1.30 -0.53
N CYS A 193 10.38 1.82 -1.59
CA CYS A 193 11.07 2.39 -2.74
C CYS A 193 10.90 3.91 -2.81
N SER A 194 9.86 4.47 -2.24
CA SER A 194 9.70 5.92 -2.10
C SER A 194 8.64 6.17 -1.03
N PHE A 195 8.34 7.44 -0.79
CA PHE A 195 7.26 7.85 0.11
C PHE A 195 5.87 7.26 -0.21
N ASN A 196 5.67 6.76 -1.43
CA ASN A 196 4.38 6.24 -1.90
C ASN A 196 4.40 4.80 -2.42
N HIS A 197 5.56 4.14 -2.45
CA HIS A 197 5.70 2.78 -2.96
C HIS A 197 6.48 1.87 -2.01
N THR A 198 5.93 0.69 -1.78
CA THR A 198 6.53 -0.36 -0.94
C THR A 198 7.47 -1.25 -1.75
N HIS A 199 8.43 -1.86 -1.07
CA HIS A 199 9.31 -2.87 -1.65
C HIS A 199 8.71 -4.28 -1.49
N ARG A 200 9.18 -5.27 -2.27
CA ARG A 200 8.72 -6.67 -2.16
C ARG A 200 8.81 -7.23 -0.75
N ASN A 201 9.86 -6.90 0.00
CA ASN A 201 10.04 -7.35 1.40
C ASN A 201 8.92 -6.85 2.34
N TYR A 202 8.35 -5.66 2.09
CA TYR A 202 7.21 -5.16 2.85
C TYR A 202 5.96 -5.93 2.50
N SER A 203 5.62 -5.99 1.20
CA SER A 203 4.39 -6.62 0.74
C SER A 203 4.39 -8.12 1.03
N TYR A 204 5.52 -8.80 0.87
CA TYR A 204 5.65 -10.20 1.20
C TYR A 204 5.51 -10.46 2.70
N ARG A 205 6.07 -9.61 3.57
CA ARG A 205 5.90 -9.78 5.01
C ARG A 205 4.44 -9.62 5.45
N ILE A 206 3.72 -8.64 4.92
CA ILE A 206 2.29 -8.50 5.18
C ILE A 206 1.51 -9.71 4.64
N TRP A 207 1.88 -10.23 3.46
CA TRP A 207 1.30 -11.45 2.91
C TRP A 207 1.49 -12.67 3.81
N GLU A 208 2.68 -12.88 4.37
CA GLU A 208 2.91 -13.98 5.32
C GLU A 208 1.97 -13.89 6.54
N LEU A 209 1.79 -12.70 7.09
CA LEU A 209 0.89 -12.47 8.22
C LEU A 209 -0.57 -12.68 7.82
N LEU A 210 -0.99 -12.13 6.67
CA LEU A 210 -2.33 -12.29 6.11
C LEU A 210 -2.66 -13.77 5.90
N ASN A 211 -1.73 -14.49 5.27
CA ASN A 211 -1.94 -15.89 4.93
C ASN A 211 -1.92 -16.81 6.15
N SER A 212 -0.97 -16.61 7.06
CA SER A 212 -0.83 -17.45 8.26
C SER A 212 -1.99 -17.28 9.24
N ARG A 213 -2.58 -16.09 9.31
CA ARG A 213 -3.64 -15.77 10.29
C ARG A 213 -5.06 -15.95 9.77
N PHE A 214 -5.28 -15.75 8.47
CA PHE A 214 -6.64 -15.62 7.93
C PHE A 214 -6.94 -16.53 6.75
N LEU A 215 -6.06 -16.56 5.74
CA LEU A 215 -6.41 -17.17 4.45
C LEU A 215 -6.01 -18.66 4.34
N HIS A 216 -4.90 -19.06 4.97
CA HIS A 216 -4.36 -20.42 4.97
C HIS A 216 -4.23 -21.04 3.56
N ILE A 217 -3.83 -20.22 2.59
CA ILE A 217 -3.60 -20.61 1.20
C ILE A 217 -2.20 -21.24 1.07
N PRO A 218 -1.98 -22.22 0.17
CA PRO A 218 -0.64 -22.74 -0.09
C PRO A 218 0.38 -21.62 -0.39
N GLN A 219 1.50 -21.62 0.32
CA GLN A 219 2.58 -20.67 0.04
C GLN A 219 3.39 -21.14 -1.17
N LEU A 220 3.53 -20.25 -2.15
CA LEU A 220 4.39 -20.46 -3.30
C LEU A 220 5.73 -19.71 -3.08
N PRO A 221 6.88 -20.40 -3.03
CA PRO A 221 8.15 -19.77 -2.67
C PRO A 221 8.57 -18.60 -3.58
N HIS A 222 8.18 -18.63 -4.85
CA HIS A 222 8.55 -17.59 -5.83
C HIS A 222 7.85 -16.25 -5.59
N LEU A 223 6.78 -16.21 -4.78
CA LEU A 223 6.09 -14.94 -4.49
C LEU A 223 6.98 -13.94 -3.75
N ALA A 224 7.95 -14.44 -2.97
CA ALA A 224 8.91 -13.60 -2.24
C ALA A 224 9.83 -12.78 -3.17
N SER A 225 10.02 -13.24 -4.41
CA SER A 225 10.83 -12.52 -5.41
C SER A 225 10.02 -11.57 -6.28
N LEU A 226 8.68 -11.59 -6.24
CA LEU A 226 7.88 -10.73 -7.10
C LEU A 226 7.91 -9.29 -6.59
N SER A 227 8.22 -8.37 -7.51
CA SER A 227 8.32 -6.96 -7.21
C SER A 227 7.46 -6.16 -8.18
N PHE A 228 6.47 -5.44 -7.63
CA PHE A 228 5.45 -4.74 -8.42
C PHE A 228 5.73 -3.24 -8.57
N TYR A 229 6.54 -2.70 -7.67
CA TYR A 229 6.92 -1.28 -7.62
C TYR A 229 8.43 -1.11 -7.56
N GLU A 230 9.17 -2.10 -8.07
CA GLU A 230 10.62 -1.97 -8.11
C GLU A 230 10.98 -0.75 -8.93
N ASN A 231 11.70 0.16 -8.30
CA ASN A 231 12.41 1.19 -9.00
C ASN A 231 13.88 1.03 -8.65
N THR A 232 14.67 0.56 -9.62
CA THR A 232 16.14 0.51 -9.54
C THR A 232 16.74 1.90 -9.41
N GLN A 233 15.97 2.95 -9.69
CA GLN A 233 16.40 4.35 -9.60
C GLN A 233 16.28 4.95 -8.20
N THR A 234 15.55 4.33 -7.26
CA THR A 234 15.58 4.83 -5.88
C THR A 234 16.94 4.51 -5.28
N LYS A 235 17.75 5.56 -5.16
CA LYS A 235 19.08 5.51 -4.55
C LYS A 235 19.02 6.25 -3.22
N LEU A 236 19.65 5.66 -2.21
CA LEU A 236 19.92 6.35 -0.97
C LEU A 236 20.82 7.56 -1.27
N HIS A 237 20.43 8.72 -0.73
CA HIS A 237 21.31 9.89 -0.74
C HIS A 237 22.45 9.66 0.27
N PRO A 238 23.65 10.24 0.09
CA PRO A 238 24.70 10.19 1.11
C PRO A 238 24.21 10.59 2.51
N TYR A 239 23.24 11.49 2.57
CA TYR A 239 22.54 11.86 3.80
C TYR A 239 21.90 10.67 4.53
N ASP A 240 21.19 9.80 3.81
CA ASP A 240 20.48 8.65 4.38
C ASP A 240 21.47 7.67 5.04
N HIS A 241 22.65 7.52 4.46
CA HIS A 241 23.73 6.72 5.04
C HIS A 241 24.34 7.37 6.29
N ILE A 242 24.63 8.67 6.25
CA ILE A 242 25.33 9.37 7.33
C ILE A 242 24.43 9.57 8.55
N HIS A 243 23.17 10.01 8.33
CA HIS A 243 22.31 10.49 9.41
C HIS A 243 21.27 9.46 9.87
N ARG A 244 20.83 8.56 8.98
CA ARG A 244 19.86 7.51 9.32
C ARG A 244 20.50 6.11 9.37
N THR A 245 21.75 5.95 8.96
CA THR A 245 22.49 4.69 8.97
C THR A 245 21.87 3.58 8.12
N PHE A 246 21.19 3.95 7.03
CA PHE A 246 20.66 2.96 6.08
C PHE A 246 21.78 2.10 5.49
N LYS A 247 21.54 0.79 5.42
CA LYS A 247 22.47 -0.22 4.91
C LYS A 247 22.01 -0.86 3.60
N TRP A 248 20.99 -0.30 2.97
CA TRP A 248 20.46 -0.86 1.74
C TRP A 248 21.54 -0.87 0.67
N GLN A 249 21.61 -1.97 -0.06
CA GLN A 249 22.33 -1.99 -1.31
C GLN A 249 21.37 -1.52 -2.41
N PRO A 250 21.87 -0.83 -3.45
CA PRO A 250 21.13 -0.71 -4.69
C PRO A 250 20.72 -2.11 -5.13
N GLU A 251 19.45 -2.28 -5.52
CA GLU A 251 19.07 -3.52 -6.17
C GLU A 251 19.88 -3.63 -7.47
N PRO A 252 20.43 -4.80 -7.80
CA PRO A 252 21.10 -4.99 -9.07
C PRO A 252 20.13 -4.61 -10.19
N GLU A 253 20.65 -4.02 -11.28
CA GLU A 253 19.86 -3.85 -12.50
C GLU A 253 19.51 -5.25 -13.02
N GLU A 254 18.39 -5.80 -12.57
CA GLU A 254 17.83 -6.98 -13.20
C GLU A 254 17.51 -6.58 -14.64
N ASN A 255 18.09 -7.29 -15.60
CA ASN A 255 17.78 -7.08 -17.02
C ASN A 255 16.28 -7.24 -17.19
N LEU A 256 15.55 -6.12 -17.28
CA LEU A 256 14.09 -6.04 -17.47
C LEU A 256 13.62 -6.59 -18.84
N ASN A 257 14.43 -7.43 -19.49
CA ASN A 257 14.25 -7.97 -20.83
C ASN A 257 13.88 -9.47 -20.85
N ASN A 258 13.46 -10.07 -19.72
CA ASN A 258 12.96 -11.46 -19.69
C ASN A 258 11.45 -11.55 -19.37
#